data_AF-A0A5E4BD63-F1
#
_entry.id   AF-A0A5E4BD63-F1
#
_cell.length_a   1.000
_cell.length_b   1.000
_cell.length_c   1.000
_cell.angle_alpha   90.00
_cell.angle_beta   90.00
_cell.angle_gamma   90.00
#
_symmetry.space_group_name_H-M   'P 1'
#
loop_
_entity.id
_entity.type
_entity.pdbx_description
1 polymer ?
#
loop_
_entity_poly.entity_id
_entity_poly.type
_entity_poly.pdbx_seq_one_letter_code
_entity_poly.pdbx_strand_id
1 'polypeptide(L)'
;MRKDSTGPHFPFLLRAGCSAGAKPVPSSQPQASMDQETVGNVVLLAIVTLISVIQNGFFAHKVEHESKMQNGRSFQRTGTLAFERVYTANQNCVDAYPTFLVVLWSAGLLCSQVPASFAGLMYLFVRQKYFVGYLGERTQSTPGYIFGKRIILFLLLMSLAGILNYYLILFFGSDFENYIKTITTTISPLLLIP
;
A
#
# COMPACT_ATOMS: atom_id res chain seq x y z
N MET A 1 22.80 60.78 -36.31
CA MET A 1 24.04 60.57 -35.52
C MET A 1 24.07 59.10 -35.12
N ARG A 2 24.77 58.22 -35.88
CA ARG A 2 26.08 57.59 -35.52
C ARG A 2 26.15 57.15 -34.06
N LYS A 3 26.47 55.91 -33.69
CA LYS A 3 27.11 54.74 -34.33
C LYS A 3 26.69 53.53 -33.47
N ASP A 4 26.24 52.42 -34.04
CA ASP A 4 27.08 51.27 -34.43
C ASP A 4 28.07 50.83 -33.35
N SER A 5 27.93 49.58 -32.86
CA SER A 5 29.02 48.60 -32.93
C SER A 5 28.58 47.18 -32.54
N THR A 6 28.64 46.28 -33.53
CA THR A 6 29.24 44.91 -33.49
C THR A 6 28.62 43.86 -32.56
N GLY A 7 28.04 42.72 -32.99
CA GLY A 7 28.43 41.75 -34.04
C GLY A 7 29.08 40.49 -33.39
N PRO A 8 29.26 39.32 -34.05
CA PRO A 8 28.70 38.80 -35.30
C PRO A 8 28.15 37.35 -35.21
N HIS A 9 27.65 36.89 -36.37
CA HIS A 9 27.24 35.55 -36.75
C HIS A 9 28.34 34.47 -36.60
N PHE A 10 27.93 33.22 -36.38
CA PHE A 10 28.74 32.04 -36.70
C PHE A 10 28.01 31.14 -37.73
N PRO A 11 28.71 30.66 -38.77
CA PRO A 11 28.14 29.88 -39.86
C PRO A 11 28.26 28.36 -39.66
N PHE A 12 27.46 27.67 -40.47
CA PHE A 12 27.51 26.25 -40.81
C PHE A 12 28.92 25.79 -41.22
N LEU A 13 29.43 24.68 -40.66
CA LEU A 13 30.42 23.82 -41.32
C LEU A 13 30.27 22.36 -40.87
N LEU A 14 29.93 21.51 -41.84
CA LEU A 14 30.09 20.05 -41.81
C LEU A 14 31.55 19.68 -41.49
N ARG A 15 31.77 18.68 -40.63
CA ARG A 15 32.90 17.77 -40.77
C ARG A 15 32.49 16.35 -40.45
N ALA A 16 32.68 15.49 -41.45
CA ALA A 16 32.43 14.07 -41.46
C ALA A 16 33.41 13.30 -40.54
N GLY A 17 32.90 12.19 -39.99
CA GLY A 17 33.60 10.92 -39.80
C GLY A 17 34.66 10.83 -38.69
N CYS A 18 34.36 10.08 -37.62
CA CYS A 18 35.01 8.78 -37.41
C CYS A 18 34.32 7.98 -36.29
N SER A 19 33.91 6.78 -36.64
CA SER A 19 33.46 5.72 -35.74
C SER A 19 34.64 5.25 -34.88
N ALA A 20 34.47 5.21 -33.56
CA ALA A 20 35.28 4.35 -32.69
C ALA A 20 34.58 4.14 -31.35
N GLY A 21 34.24 2.88 -31.06
CA GLY A 21 34.07 2.39 -29.71
C GLY A 21 32.65 2.40 -29.16
N ALA A 22 31.77 1.58 -29.73
CA ALA A 22 30.69 0.99 -28.97
C ALA A 22 31.28 0.28 -27.75
N LYS A 23 31.24 0.92 -26.58
CA LYS A 23 31.37 0.20 -25.31
C LYS A 23 30.13 -0.69 -25.19
N PRO A 24 30.27 -2.00 -24.93
CA PRO A 24 29.13 -2.78 -24.50
C PRO A 24 28.67 -2.19 -23.18
N VAL A 25 27.46 -1.61 -23.17
CA VAL A 25 26.75 -1.32 -21.92
C VAL A 25 26.63 -2.66 -21.21
N PRO A 26 27.18 -2.82 -19.99
CA PRO A 26 26.94 -4.04 -19.22
C PRO A 26 25.45 -4.07 -18.92
N SER A 27 24.82 -5.19 -19.21
CA SER A 27 23.42 -5.51 -18.96
C SER A 27 23.07 -5.40 -17.47
N SER A 28 22.87 -4.18 -16.96
CA SER A 28 22.26 -3.89 -15.66
C SER A 28 20.71 -3.95 -15.70
N GLN A 29 20.15 -4.31 -16.86
CA GLN A 29 18.72 -4.36 -17.13
C GLN A 29 17.91 -5.45 -16.39
N PRO A 30 18.44 -6.62 -15.96
CA PRO A 30 17.60 -7.63 -15.30
C PRO A 30 17.18 -7.25 -13.88
N GLN A 31 18.05 -6.56 -13.14
CA GLN A 31 17.82 -6.21 -11.75
C GLN A 31 16.91 -4.98 -11.64
N ALA A 32 17.15 -3.97 -12.48
CA ALA A 32 16.28 -2.80 -12.57
C ALA A 32 14.83 -3.14 -13.01
N SER A 33 14.64 -4.15 -13.86
CA SER A 33 13.29 -4.58 -14.26
C SER A 33 12.57 -5.33 -13.14
N MET A 34 13.27 -6.19 -12.40
CA MET A 34 12.71 -6.98 -11.30
C MET A 34 12.34 -6.09 -10.09
N ASP A 35 13.15 -5.07 -9.82
CA ASP A 35 12.87 -4.06 -8.80
C ASP A 35 11.62 -3.24 -9.16
N GLN A 36 11.47 -2.85 -10.43
CA GLN A 36 10.33 -2.08 -10.91
C GLN A 36 9.01 -2.86 -10.82
N GLU A 37 9.03 -4.15 -11.15
CA GLU A 37 7.87 -5.04 -11.01
C GLU A 37 7.48 -5.23 -9.53
N THR A 38 8.48 -5.46 -8.68
CA THR A 38 8.27 -5.60 -7.22
C THR A 38 7.66 -4.34 -6.62
N VAL A 39 8.18 -3.16 -7.00
CA VAL A 39 7.63 -1.86 -6.58
C VAL A 39 6.19 -1.70 -7.09
N GLY A 40 5.91 -2.09 -8.34
CA GLY A 40 4.57 -2.11 -8.92
C GLY A 40 3.58 -2.91 -8.06
N ASN A 41 4.00 -4.08 -7.56
CA ASN A 41 3.18 -4.97 -6.75
C ASN A 41 2.91 -4.48 -5.32
N VAL A 42 3.61 -3.44 -4.84
CA VAL A 42 3.40 -2.86 -3.50
C VAL A 42 2.94 -1.41 -3.52
N VAL A 43 3.02 -0.71 -4.67
CA VAL A 43 2.74 0.72 -4.76
C VAL A 43 1.36 1.11 -4.26
N LEU A 44 0.31 0.34 -4.57
CA LEU A 44 -1.04 0.63 -4.11
C LEU A 44 -1.17 0.48 -2.58
N LEU A 45 -0.54 -0.53 -1.99
CA LEU A 45 -0.52 -0.68 -0.52
C LEU A 45 0.22 0.47 0.15
N ALA A 46 1.34 0.90 -0.43
CA ALA A 46 2.11 2.04 0.05
C ALA A 46 1.27 3.33 -0.02
N ILE A 47 0.56 3.57 -1.12
CA ILE A 47 -0.36 4.72 -1.25
C ILE A 47 -1.43 4.68 -0.16
N VAL A 48 -2.09 3.54 0.05
CA VAL A 48 -3.12 3.40 1.10
C VAL A 48 -2.53 3.63 2.49
N THR A 49 -1.33 3.12 2.75
CA THR A 49 -0.62 3.31 4.03
C THR A 49 -0.26 4.79 4.26
N LEU A 50 0.18 5.50 3.22
CA LEU A 50 0.48 6.94 3.33
C LEU A 50 -0.79 7.76 3.57
N ILE A 51 -1.89 7.44 2.89
CA ILE A 51 -3.19 8.08 3.14
C ILE A 51 -3.63 7.83 4.59
N SER A 52 -3.43 6.61 5.11
CA SER A 52 -3.79 6.28 6.50
C SER A 52 -2.96 7.03 7.53
N VAL A 53 -1.67 7.27 7.25
CA VAL A 53 -0.80 8.11 8.09
C VAL A 53 -1.31 9.55 8.13
N ILE A 54 -1.65 10.14 6.97
CA ILE A 54 -2.21 11.49 6.90
C ILE A 54 -3.52 11.57 7.69
N GLN A 55 -4.39 10.57 7.54
CA GLN A 55 -5.65 10.50 8.27
C GLN A 55 -5.44 10.42 9.80
N ASN A 56 -4.51 9.59 10.28
CA ASN A 56 -4.18 9.50 11.70
C ASN A 56 -3.62 10.82 12.24
N GLY A 57 -2.77 11.49 11.46
CA GLY A 57 -2.26 12.84 11.80
C GLY A 57 -3.37 13.87 11.91
N PHE A 58 -4.36 13.82 11.02
CA PHE A 58 -5.54 14.69 11.09
C PHE A 58 -6.37 14.45 12.36
N PHE A 59 -6.58 13.19 12.75
CA PHE A 59 -7.30 12.88 14.00
C PHE A 59 -6.56 13.36 15.23
N ALA A 60 -5.24 13.12 15.31
CA ALA A 60 -4.41 13.60 16.40
C ALA A 60 -4.43 15.13 16.50
N HIS A 61 -4.32 15.83 15.36
CA HIS A 61 -4.38 17.29 15.32
C HIS A 61 -5.75 17.83 15.80
N LYS A 62 -6.85 17.14 15.44
CA LYS A 62 -8.19 17.48 15.93
C LYS A 62 -8.32 17.29 17.45
N VAL A 63 -7.78 16.20 18.00
CA VAL A 63 -7.75 15.97 19.46
C VAL A 63 -6.97 17.09 20.17
N GLU A 64 -5.80 17.45 19.63
CA GLU A 64 -4.96 18.50 20.22
C GLU A 64 -5.65 19.87 20.18
N HIS A 65 -6.34 20.19 19.08
CA HIS A 65 -7.12 21.42 18.95
C HIS A 65 -8.22 21.52 20.02
N GLU A 66 -9.03 20.47 20.18
CA GLU A 66 -10.08 20.42 21.20
C GLU A 66 -9.49 20.43 22.63
N SER A 67 -8.34 19.78 22.85
CA SER A 67 -7.61 19.81 24.12
C SER A 67 -7.19 21.23 24.52
N LYS A 68 -6.63 21.99 23.58
CA LYS A 68 -6.23 23.39 23.79
C LYS A 68 -7.43 24.27 24.10
N MET A 69 -8.54 24.07 23.39
CA MET A 69 -9.79 24.80 23.64
C MET A 69 -10.39 24.51 25.02
N GLN A 70 -10.28 23.27 25.51
CA GLN A 70 -10.72 22.89 26.85
C GLN A 70 -9.82 23.50 27.94
N ASN A 71 -8.50 23.41 27.81
CA ASN A 71 -7.55 23.96 28.79
C ASN A 71 -7.67 25.49 28.90
N GLY A 72 -8.03 26.19 27.81
CA GLY A 72 -8.31 27.63 27.83
C GLY A 72 -9.67 28.02 28.43
N ARG A 73 -10.61 27.07 28.62
CA ARG A 73 -11.97 27.29 29.13
C ARG A 73 -12.23 26.37 30.34
N SER A 74 -11.64 26.68 31.48
CA SER A 74 -11.68 25.83 32.69
C SER A 74 -13.05 25.67 33.38
N PHE A 75 -14.19 25.98 32.75
CA PHE A 75 -15.48 26.05 33.46
C PHE A 75 -16.69 25.33 32.83
N GLN A 76 -16.59 24.68 31.66
CA GLN A 76 -17.79 24.13 31.01
C GLN A 76 -17.79 22.60 30.89
N ARG A 77 -18.72 21.97 31.63
CA ARG A 77 -19.08 20.53 31.58
C ARG A 77 -19.29 20.00 30.15
N THR A 78 -19.73 20.85 29.23
CA THR A 78 -19.93 20.52 27.81
C THR A 78 -18.63 20.38 27.03
N GLY A 79 -17.59 21.18 27.35
CA GLY A 79 -16.28 21.10 26.70
C GLY A 79 -15.53 19.81 27.03
N THR A 80 -15.65 19.34 28.28
CA THR A 80 -15.11 18.06 28.73
C THR A 80 -15.69 16.88 27.95
N LEU A 81 -17.02 16.87 27.72
CA LEU A 81 -17.68 15.79 26.98
C LEU A 81 -17.32 15.76 25.49
N ALA A 82 -17.09 16.91 24.85
CA ALA A 82 -16.67 16.98 23.45
C ALA A 82 -15.24 16.45 23.27
N PHE A 83 -14.30 16.92 24.11
CA PHE A 83 -12.93 16.44 24.11
C PHE A 83 -12.83 14.94 24.38
N GLU A 84 -13.52 14.44 25.41
CA GLU A 84 -13.53 13.00 25.72
C GLU A 84 -14.03 12.15 24.54
N ARG A 85 -15.03 12.64 23.79
CA ARG A 85 -15.52 11.95 22.58
C ARG A 85 -14.46 11.90 21.49
N VAL A 86 -13.80 13.03 21.20
CA VAL A 86 -12.76 13.10 20.16
C VAL A 86 -11.56 12.23 20.55
N TYR A 87 -11.12 12.31 21.80
CA TYR A 87 -10.04 11.52 22.36
C TYR A 87 -10.35 10.02 22.30
N THR A 88 -11.54 9.60 22.75
CA THR A 88 -11.99 8.20 22.67
C THR A 88 -12.04 7.69 21.23
N ALA A 89 -12.57 8.49 20.30
CA ALA A 89 -12.64 8.12 18.89
C ALA A 89 -11.25 7.95 18.28
N ASN A 90 -10.31 8.84 18.61
CA ASN A 90 -8.92 8.76 18.18
C ASN A 90 -8.23 7.51 18.76
N GLN A 91 -8.39 7.26 20.07
CA GLN A 91 -7.80 6.08 20.71
C GLN A 91 -8.29 4.78 20.07
N ASN A 92 -9.61 4.65 19.81
CA ASN A 92 -10.18 3.49 19.10
C ASN A 92 -9.64 3.31 17.67
N CYS A 93 -9.21 4.41 17.02
CA CYS A 93 -8.57 4.34 15.71
C CYS A 93 -7.11 3.91 15.83
N VAL A 94 -6.37 4.48 16.79
CA VAL A 94 -4.98 4.12 17.10
C VAL A 94 -4.85 2.65 17.49
N ASP A 95 -5.73 2.15 18.36
CA ASP A 95 -5.68 0.76 18.83
C ASP A 95 -5.92 -0.26 17.70
N ALA A 96 -6.75 0.11 16.72
CA ALA A 96 -7.06 -0.75 15.58
C ALA A 96 -6.09 -0.58 14.39
N TYR A 97 -5.23 0.44 14.42
CA TYR A 97 -4.33 0.78 13.32
C TYR A 97 -3.24 -0.27 13.07
N PRO A 98 -2.55 -0.82 14.10
CA PRO A 98 -1.61 -1.91 13.89
C PRO A 98 -2.26 -3.14 13.26
N THR A 99 -3.44 -3.53 13.75
CA THR A 99 -4.20 -4.66 13.19
C THR A 99 -4.53 -4.43 11.71
N PHE A 100 -5.00 -3.23 11.37
CA PHE A 100 -5.28 -2.85 9.98
C PHE A 100 -4.04 -2.96 9.09
N LEU A 101 -2.91 -2.40 9.50
CA LEU A 101 -1.68 -2.46 8.70
C LEU A 101 -1.24 -3.90 8.47
N VAL A 102 -1.23 -4.72 9.54
CA VAL A 102 -0.82 -6.13 9.43
C VAL A 102 -1.70 -6.88 8.42
N VAL A 103 -3.03 -6.76 8.50
CA VAL A 103 -3.91 -7.48 7.57
C VAL A 103 -3.90 -6.89 6.16
N LEU A 104 -3.72 -5.58 6.00
CA LEU A 104 -3.61 -4.94 4.68
C LEU A 104 -2.39 -5.47 3.92
N TRP A 105 -1.23 -5.45 4.58
CA TRP A 105 0.02 -5.91 3.99
C TRP A 105 0.03 -7.42 3.78
N SER A 106 -0.46 -8.20 4.74
CA SER A 106 -0.58 -9.65 4.59
C SER A 106 -1.47 -10.00 3.40
N ALA A 107 -2.65 -9.40 3.29
CA ALA A 107 -3.59 -9.71 2.22
C ALA A 107 -3.08 -9.27 0.84
N GLY A 108 -2.44 -8.10 0.75
CA GLY A 108 -1.92 -7.59 -0.51
C GLY A 108 -0.71 -8.35 -1.04
N LEU A 109 0.17 -8.82 -0.14
CA LEU A 109 1.35 -9.62 -0.52
C LEU A 109 1.00 -11.08 -0.81
N LEU A 110 0.12 -11.70 -0.02
CA LEU A 110 -0.15 -13.14 -0.08
C LEU A 110 -1.27 -13.51 -1.05
N CYS A 111 -2.16 -12.59 -1.40
CA CYS A 111 -3.33 -12.90 -2.21
C CYS A 111 -3.44 -12.00 -3.45
N SER A 112 -3.69 -10.71 -3.27
CA SER A 112 -3.74 -9.77 -4.39
C SER A 112 -3.73 -8.30 -3.94
N GLN A 113 -2.87 -7.51 -4.59
CA GLN A 113 -2.64 -6.10 -4.30
C GLN A 113 -3.89 -5.22 -4.49
N VAL A 114 -4.59 -5.38 -5.60
CA VAL A 114 -5.71 -4.51 -6.03
C VAL A 114 -6.91 -4.59 -5.05
N PRO A 115 -7.49 -5.77 -4.75
CA PRO A 115 -8.60 -5.88 -3.81
C PRO A 115 -8.19 -5.54 -2.38
N ALA A 116 -6.94 -5.84 -1.96
CA ALA A 116 -6.42 -5.42 -0.66
C ALA A 116 -6.42 -3.90 -0.52
N SER A 117 -5.90 -3.21 -1.53
CA SER A 117 -5.79 -1.75 -1.51
C SER A 117 -7.17 -1.08 -1.58
N PHE A 118 -8.08 -1.62 -2.40
CA PHE A 118 -9.46 -1.13 -2.45
C PHE A 118 -10.19 -1.29 -1.10
N ALA A 119 -10.10 -2.48 -0.48
CA ALA A 119 -10.64 -2.71 0.85
C ALA A 119 -9.98 -1.79 1.89
N GLY A 120 -8.67 -1.55 1.78
CA GLY A 120 -7.94 -0.59 2.60
C GLY A 120 -8.47 0.84 2.48
N LEU A 121 -8.70 1.34 1.27
CA LEU A 121 -9.31 2.66 1.06
C LEU A 121 -10.72 2.75 1.66
N MET A 122 -11.53 1.70 1.46
CA MET A 122 -12.86 1.62 2.07
C MET A 122 -12.78 1.66 3.60
N TYR A 123 -11.78 1.00 4.20
CA TYR A 123 -11.57 1.05 5.64
C TYR A 123 -11.27 2.48 6.12
N LEU A 124 -10.38 3.20 5.43
CA LEU A 124 -10.05 4.59 5.76
C LEU A 124 -11.25 5.52 5.63
N PHE A 125 -12.05 5.37 4.57
CA PHE A 125 -13.28 6.13 4.39
C PHE A 125 -14.26 5.92 5.56
N VAL A 126 -14.43 4.67 5.98
CA VAL A 126 -15.32 4.30 7.07
C VAL A 126 -14.81 4.80 8.40
N ARG A 127 -13.48 4.81 8.60
CA ARG A 127 -12.84 5.43 9.77
C ARG A 127 -13.04 6.94 9.81
N GLN A 128 -13.03 7.61 8.66
CA GLN A 128 -13.36 9.03 8.58
C GLN A 128 -14.81 9.27 9.00
N LYS A 129 -15.76 8.49 8.47
CA LYS A 129 -17.18 8.61 8.85
C LYS A 129 -17.42 8.26 10.30
N TYR A 130 -16.71 7.25 10.84
CA TYR A 130 -16.76 6.89 12.25
C TYR A 130 -16.32 8.06 13.14
N PHE A 131 -15.17 8.66 12.83
CA PHE A 131 -14.64 9.80 13.60
C PHE A 131 -15.58 11.00 13.54
N VAL A 132 -16.01 11.41 12.33
CA VAL A 132 -16.95 12.53 12.15
C VAL A 132 -18.30 12.25 12.82
N GLY A 133 -18.82 11.02 12.74
CA GLY A 133 -20.04 10.63 13.43
C GLY A 133 -19.89 10.72 14.95
N TYR A 134 -18.73 10.35 15.50
CA TYR A 134 -18.43 10.45 16.93
C TYR A 134 -18.38 11.89 17.45
N LEU A 135 -18.03 12.86 16.58
CA LEU A 135 -18.02 14.29 16.91
C LEU A 135 -19.43 14.87 17.04
N GLY A 136 -20.38 14.44 16.21
CA GLY A 136 -21.77 14.89 16.25
C GLY A 136 -22.58 14.23 17.36
N GLU A 137 -22.86 12.94 17.21
CA GLU A 137 -23.67 12.14 18.14
C GLU A 137 -23.16 10.70 18.20
N ARG A 138 -22.99 10.14 19.42
CA ARG A 138 -22.46 8.78 19.60
C ARG A 138 -23.24 7.72 18.80
N THR A 139 -24.55 7.86 18.67
CA THR A 139 -25.45 6.93 17.96
C THR A 139 -25.12 6.79 16.48
N GLN A 140 -24.63 7.85 15.82
CA GLN A 140 -24.32 7.87 14.39
C GLN A 140 -22.97 7.20 14.05
N SER A 141 -22.13 6.93 15.05
CA SER A 141 -20.82 6.29 14.87
C SER A 141 -20.89 4.75 14.79
N THR A 142 -21.94 4.14 15.34
CA THR A 142 -22.16 2.69 15.39
C THR A 142 -22.11 2.00 14.02
N PRO A 143 -22.78 2.50 12.96
CA PRO A 143 -22.73 1.85 11.64
C PRO A 143 -21.32 1.88 11.04
N GLY A 144 -20.56 2.95 11.24
CA GLY A 144 -19.17 3.04 10.78
C GLY A 144 -18.25 2.05 11.49
N TYR A 145 -18.42 1.86 12.79
CA TYR A 145 -17.62 0.91 13.56
C TYR A 145 -17.83 -0.55 13.13
N ILE A 146 -19.10 -0.95 12.95
CA ILE A 146 -19.45 -2.32 12.54
C ILE A 146 -18.94 -2.59 11.12
N PHE A 147 -19.10 -1.64 10.21
CA PHE A 147 -18.63 -1.79 8.84
C PHE A 147 -17.10 -1.84 8.77
N GLY A 148 -16.39 -1.04 9.57
CA GLY A 148 -14.93 -1.10 9.69
C GLY A 148 -14.44 -2.47 10.15
N LYS A 149 -15.11 -3.09 11.14
CA LYS A 149 -14.81 -4.47 11.57
C LYS A 149 -14.99 -5.49 10.45
N ARG A 150 -16.03 -5.35 9.62
CA ARG A 150 -16.27 -6.26 8.48
C ARG A 150 -15.14 -6.19 7.45
N ILE A 151 -14.61 -4.99 7.18
CA ILE A 151 -13.49 -4.83 6.25
C ILE A 151 -12.21 -5.47 6.80
N ILE A 152 -11.91 -5.28 8.09
CA ILE A 152 -10.76 -5.93 8.74
C ILE A 152 -10.91 -7.45 8.69
N LEU A 153 -12.10 -7.98 8.97
CA LEU A 153 -12.38 -9.41 8.86
C LEU A 153 -12.18 -9.91 7.43
N PHE A 154 -12.65 -9.15 6.43
CA PHE A 154 -12.45 -9.48 5.02
C PHE A 154 -10.95 -9.54 4.65
N LEU A 155 -10.16 -8.54 5.04
CA LEU A 155 -8.70 -8.52 4.82
C LEU A 155 -8.00 -9.69 5.53
N LEU A 156 -8.46 -10.04 6.74
CA LEU A 156 -7.96 -11.19 7.48
C LEU A 156 -8.23 -12.50 6.74
N LEU A 157 -9.46 -12.72 6.27
CA LEU A 157 -9.83 -13.91 5.50
C LEU A 157 -9.03 -14.01 4.20
N MET A 158 -8.80 -12.89 3.52
CA MET A 158 -7.99 -12.83 2.32
C MET A 158 -6.52 -13.18 2.60
N SER A 159 -5.98 -12.72 3.74
CA SER A 159 -4.64 -13.10 4.20
C SER A 159 -4.53 -14.60 4.49
N LEU A 160 -5.51 -15.16 5.22
CA LEU A 160 -5.59 -16.59 5.53
C LEU A 160 -5.68 -17.43 4.26
N ALA A 161 -6.50 -17.02 3.29
CA ALA A 161 -6.63 -17.69 2.01
C ALA A 161 -5.29 -17.69 1.24
N GLY A 162 -4.56 -16.58 1.24
CA GLY A 162 -3.21 -16.50 0.64
C GLY A 162 -2.21 -17.44 1.30
N ILE A 163 -2.17 -17.49 2.64
CA ILE A 163 -1.31 -18.42 3.40
C ILE A 163 -1.67 -19.87 3.08
N LEU A 164 -2.96 -20.21 3.11
CA LEU A 164 -3.42 -21.56 2.80
C LEU A 164 -3.06 -21.93 1.36
N ASN A 165 -3.26 -21.03 0.40
CA ASN A 165 -2.89 -21.27 -0.99
C ASN A 165 -1.38 -21.53 -1.15
N TYR A 166 -0.54 -20.75 -0.48
CA TYR A 166 0.91 -20.96 -0.48
C TYR A 166 1.29 -22.36 0.05
N TYR A 167 0.74 -22.77 1.20
CA TYR A 167 1.01 -24.10 1.74
C TYR A 167 0.44 -25.22 0.86
N LEU A 168 -0.74 -25.04 0.26
CA LEU A 168 -1.32 -26.02 -0.65
C LEU A 168 -0.42 -26.25 -1.87
N ILE A 169 0.10 -25.17 -2.47
CA ILE A 169 1.04 -25.29 -3.59
C ILE A 169 2.34 -25.95 -3.14
N LEU A 170 2.84 -25.59 -1.96
CA LEU A 170 4.09 -26.15 -1.46
C LEU A 170 3.99 -27.65 -1.18
N PHE A 171 2.94 -28.12 -0.53
CA PHE A 171 2.77 -29.55 -0.20
C PHE A 171 2.30 -30.35 -1.42
N PHE A 172 1.18 -29.97 -2.04
CA PHE A 172 0.62 -30.75 -3.15
C PHE A 172 1.44 -30.59 -4.43
N GLY A 173 1.97 -29.39 -4.71
CA GLY A 173 2.80 -29.16 -5.89
C GLY A 173 4.07 -30.01 -5.88
N SER A 174 4.75 -30.12 -4.74
CA SER A 174 5.94 -30.97 -4.63
C SER A 174 5.61 -32.45 -4.83
N ASP A 175 4.49 -32.92 -4.27
CA ASP A 175 4.07 -34.31 -4.38
C ASP A 175 3.71 -34.68 -5.83
N PHE A 176 2.97 -33.80 -6.52
CA PHE A 176 2.65 -33.97 -7.94
C PHE A 176 3.89 -33.93 -8.83
N GLU A 177 4.83 -33.00 -8.59
CA GLU A 177 6.06 -32.91 -9.38
C GLU A 177 6.93 -34.17 -9.18
N ASN A 178 7.05 -34.65 -7.94
CA ASN A 178 7.76 -35.89 -7.62
C ASN A 178 7.08 -37.11 -8.28
N TYR A 179 5.75 -37.17 -8.27
CA TYR A 179 4.99 -38.23 -8.92
C TYR A 179 5.17 -38.24 -10.45
N ILE A 180 5.04 -37.08 -11.11
CA ILE A 180 5.24 -36.94 -12.56
C ILE A 180 6.68 -37.32 -12.94
N LYS A 181 7.69 -36.85 -12.17
CA LYS A 181 9.09 -37.22 -12.40
C LYS A 181 9.31 -38.72 -12.28
N THR A 182 8.71 -39.35 -11.28
CA THR A 182 8.80 -40.81 -11.07
C THR A 182 8.20 -41.57 -12.24
N ILE A 183 6.99 -41.22 -12.68
CA ILE A 183 6.34 -41.84 -13.84
C ILE A 183 7.16 -41.65 -15.11
N THR A 184 7.59 -40.41 -15.39
CA THR A 184 8.35 -40.11 -16.61
C THR A 184 9.67 -40.89 -16.64
N THR A 185 10.38 -40.96 -15.51
CA THR A 185 11.65 -41.70 -15.40
C THR A 185 11.44 -43.21 -15.53
N THR A 186 10.30 -43.74 -15.07
CA THR A 186 9.99 -45.17 -15.18
C THR A 186 9.51 -45.56 -16.58
N ILE A 187 8.79 -44.66 -17.27
CA ILE A 187 8.27 -44.90 -18.62
C ILE A 187 9.35 -44.63 -19.71
N SER A 188 10.29 -43.72 -19.46
CA SER A 188 11.34 -43.38 -20.45
C SER A 188 12.16 -44.59 -20.93
N PRO A 189 12.58 -45.55 -20.06
CA PRO A 189 13.21 -46.80 -20.49
C PRO A 189 12.28 -47.72 -21.29
N LEU A 190 10.98 -47.74 -20.96
CA LEU A 190 9.97 -48.58 -21.63
C LEU A 190 9.65 -48.11 -23.04
N LEU A 191 9.71 -46.79 -23.31
CA LEU A 191 9.53 -46.22 -24.65
C LEU A 191 10.78 -46.33 -25.54
N LEU A 192 11.93 -46.71 -24.97
CA LEU A 192 13.22 -46.88 -25.67
C LEU A 192 13.50 -48.34 -26.07
N ILE A 193 12.59 -49.27 -25.77
CA ILE A 193 12.68 -50.66 -26.22
C ILE A 193 12.12 -50.72 -27.66
N PRO A 194 12.93 -51.11 -28.66
CA PRO A 194 12.56 -51.09 -30.09
C PRO A 194 11.53 -52.14 -30.49
#